data_AF-A0A226DZV1-F1
#
_entry.id   AF-A0A226DZV1-F1
#
_cell.length_a   1.000
_cell.length_b   1.000
_cell.length_c   1.000
_cell.angle_alpha   90.00
_cell.angle_beta   90.00
_cell.angle_gamma   90.00
#
_symmetry.space_group_name_H-M   'P 1'
#
loop_
_entity.id
_entity.type
_entity.pdbx_description
1 polymer ?
#
loop_
_entity_poly.entity_id
_entity_poly.type
_entity_poly.pdbx_seq_one_letter_code
_entity_poly.pdbx_strand_id
1 'polypeptide(L)'
;MGAQNSKADEAVSGHLTAEEMTTLKKLFNTFNTQVAVVGAKGEKTLCSSYQDFQRHCENYLHDWLAARVADKLSIQWPKQEQLIPLTNYLSFVSDLLKGTVDEKVNVIWNLAVPTTPTARDYITAQELVQYTRSIIESYLKCVEQSPTYRSWIDAEIGHNLTPDSITDLAEFVLADLLYPGISNKEIINQSGFAKDSFSRDDLEKCFLNSALFQQLHSSVAASCFRLDVDSYFVRLLPSCIKAHPAFLPENYSILDHSRIMFLNAHLPTELRTTWRFLFSTAAHGESFAKMVGQIEGKGPTIIIIKDQGGRVFGAFSTDSWAFGPKFCGNNNSFLFHLGPKFGSYPSTGYNTNFQYFNVQQQTFPNGMGIGGKLEYFGIWLDAEFGKGKSSPSCTTYSCPQMASSEEFEIHHIEIWGVGPEPKVDENERGERSILDKDPETKALLELVDRGSHSEKMGLREESHCD
;
A
#
# COMPACT_ATOMS: atom_id res chain seq x y z
N MET A 1 28.59 -34.60 -27.69
CA MET A 1 29.46 -33.52 -27.15
C MET A 1 28.72 -32.70 -26.08
N GLY A 2 28.09 -33.34 -25.08
CA GLY A 2 27.16 -32.67 -24.15
C GLY A 2 27.60 -32.66 -22.68
N ALA A 3 28.84 -33.00 -22.35
CA ALA A 3 29.27 -33.27 -20.97
C ALA A 3 30.27 -32.24 -20.39
N GLN A 4 30.75 -31.27 -21.17
CA GLN A 4 31.74 -30.28 -20.69
C GLN A 4 31.12 -28.95 -20.21
N ASN A 5 29.87 -28.63 -20.57
CA ASN A 5 29.20 -27.42 -20.07
C ASN A 5 28.55 -27.59 -18.68
N SER A 6 28.42 -28.81 -18.13
CA SER A 6 27.72 -29.00 -16.86
C SER A 6 28.52 -28.54 -15.64
N LYS A 7 29.85 -28.67 -15.65
CA LYS A 7 30.69 -28.34 -14.48
C LYS A 7 30.91 -26.84 -14.25
N ALA A 8 30.85 -26.02 -15.31
CA ALA A 8 30.93 -24.56 -15.18
C ALA A 8 29.58 -23.97 -14.74
N ASP A 9 28.48 -24.54 -15.25
CA ASP A 9 27.12 -24.17 -14.85
C ASP A 9 26.81 -24.54 -13.38
N GLU A 10 27.36 -25.63 -12.86
CA GLU A 10 27.20 -26.08 -11.46
C GLU A 10 28.00 -25.23 -10.45
N ALA A 11 29.05 -24.54 -10.88
CA ALA A 11 29.89 -23.73 -10.00
C ALA A 11 29.34 -22.33 -9.73
N VAL A 12 28.39 -21.87 -10.54
CA VAL A 12 27.81 -20.50 -10.50
C VAL A 12 26.47 -20.47 -9.73
N SER A 13 25.93 -21.63 -9.32
CA SER A 13 24.54 -21.80 -8.90
C SER A 13 24.32 -22.01 -7.40
N GLY A 14 25.22 -21.55 -6.53
CA GLY A 14 25.33 -21.99 -5.13
C GLY A 14 24.03 -22.09 -4.33
N HIS A 15 23.03 -21.27 -4.63
CA HIS A 15 21.76 -21.21 -3.90
C HIS A 15 20.55 -21.84 -4.61
N LEU A 16 20.64 -22.19 -5.90
CA LEU A 16 19.52 -22.64 -6.72
C LEU A 16 19.36 -24.17 -6.71
N THR A 17 18.11 -24.66 -6.69
CA THR A 17 17.84 -26.10 -6.85
C THR A 17 17.95 -26.52 -8.32
N ALA A 18 18.12 -27.82 -8.57
CA ALA A 18 18.16 -28.36 -9.93
C ALA A 18 16.87 -28.08 -10.74
N GLU A 19 15.71 -28.06 -10.07
CA GLU A 19 14.43 -27.72 -10.68
C GLU A 19 14.37 -26.26 -11.10
N GLU A 20 14.78 -25.35 -10.20
CA GLU A 20 14.83 -23.91 -10.49
C GLU A 20 15.80 -23.59 -11.62
N MET A 21 17.00 -24.20 -11.60
CA MET A 21 17.96 -24.08 -12.70
C MET A 21 17.34 -24.53 -14.03
N THR A 22 16.57 -25.62 -14.02
CA THR A 22 15.90 -26.12 -15.21
C THR A 22 14.85 -25.13 -15.72
N THR A 23 14.04 -24.57 -14.82
CA THR A 23 13.03 -23.53 -15.13
C THR A 23 13.69 -22.27 -15.70
N LEU A 24 14.75 -21.78 -15.06
CA LEU A 24 15.50 -20.61 -15.50
C LEU A 24 16.14 -20.80 -16.86
N LYS A 25 16.78 -21.96 -17.13
CA LYS A 25 17.37 -22.27 -18.44
C LYS A 25 16.30 -22.37 -19.52
N LYS A 26 15.12 -22.96 -19.22
CA LYS A 26 13.99 -23.00 -20.15
C LYS A 26 13.48 -21.59 -20.49
N LEU A 27 13.32 -20.73 -19.49
CA LEU A 27 12.93 -19.33 -19.68
C LEU A 27 13.97 -18.59 -20.52
N PHE A 28 15.25 -18.72 -20.18
CA PHE A 28 16.35 -18.07 -20.89
C PHE A 28 16.40 -18.40 -22.38
N ASN A 29 16.12 -19.66 -22.75
CA ASN A 29 16.06 -20.10 -24.14
C ASN A 29 14.98 -19.40 -24.98
N THR A 30 13.99 -18.75 -24.35
CA THR A 30 12.95 -18.01 -25.06
C THR A 30 13.42 -16.64 -25.58
N PHE A 31 14.55 -16.12 -25.09
CA PHE A 31 15.04 -14.77 -25.37
C PHE A 31 15.92 -14.67 -26.62
N ASN A 32 15.63 -15.46 -27.66
CA ASN A 32 16.45 -15.56 -28.88
C ASN A 32 17.94 -15.83 -28.57
N THR A 33 18.28 -17.10 -28.36
CA THR A 33 19.60 -17.50 -27.86
C THR A 33 20.55 -17.94 -28.97
N GLN A 34 21.82 -17.63 -28.76
CA GLN A 34 22.93 -18.06 -29.61
C GLN A 34 24.14 -18.50 -28.79
N VAL A 35 24.98 -19.37 -29.35
CA VAL A 35 26.25 -19.75 -28.71
C VAL A 35 27.34 -18.78 -29.15
N ALA A 36 27.97 -18.11 -28.18
CA ALA A 36 29.03 -17.13 -28.40
C ALA A 36 30.33 -17.56 -27.68
N VAL A 37 31.49 -17.18 -28.22
CA VAL A 37 32.84 -17.53 -27.71
C VAL A 37 33.38 -16.44 -26.77
N VAL A 38 33.01 -16.49 -25.49
CA VAL A 38 33.14 -15.38 -24.52
C VAL A 38 34.50 -15.44 -23.80
N GLY A 39 35.09 -14.27 -23.59
CA GLY A 39 36.32 -14.11 -22.80
C GLY A 39 37.62 -14.48 -23.56
N ALA A 40 38.77 -14.11 -22.97
CA ALA A 40 40.08 -14.28 -23.59
C ALA A 40 40.49 -15.75 -23.81
N LYS A 41 39.84 -16.70 -23.11
CA LYS A 41 40.08 -18.15 -23.22
C LYS A 41 39.23 -18.84 -24.29
N GLY A 42 38.31 -18.12 -24.94
CA GLY A 42 37.49 -18.67 -26.01
C GLY A 42 36.44 -19.69 -25.56
N GLU A 43 35.80 -19.46 -24.40
CA GLU A 43 34.80 -20.37 -23.84
C GLU A 43 33.45 -20.21 -24.55
N LYS A 44 32.87 -21.32 -25.04
CA LYS A 44 31.56 -21.30 -25.69
C LYS A 44 30.44 -21.21 -24.65
N THR A 45 29.75 -20.07 -24.60
CA THR A 45 28.67 -19.80 -23.65
C THR A 45 27.37 -19.52 -24.40
N LEU A 46 26.26 -20.03 -23.88
CA LEU A 46 24.93 -19.69 -24.37
C LEU A 46 24.58 -18.26 -23.95
N CYS A 47 24.16 -17.43 -24.90
CA CYS A 47 23.82 -16.03 -24.65
C CYS A 47 22.45 -15.69 -25.24
N SER A 48 21.74 -14.74 -24.64
CA SER A 48 20.54 -14.12 -25.22
C SER A 48 20.84 -12.75 -25.80
N SER A 49 19.96 -12.30 -26.70
CA SER A 49 19.91 -10.90 -27.14
C SER A 49 19.59 -9.98 -25.97
N TYR A 50 20.29 -8.84 -25.86
CA TYR A 50 19.98 -7.79 -24.89
C TYR A 50 18.52 -7.30 -25.03
N GLN A 51 18.09 -7.03 -26.27
CA GLN A 51 16.77 -6.44 -26.53
C GLN A 51 15.63 -7.39 -26.16
N ASP A 52 15.79 -8.68 -26.45
CA ASP A 52 14.74 -9.66 -26.17
C ASP A 52 14.63 -9.95 -24.67
N PHE A 53 15.77 -9.95 -23.95
CA PHE A 53 15.78 -10.06 -22.50
C PHE A 53 15.19 -8.82 -21.82
N GLN A 54 15.57 -7.61 -22.25
CA GLN A 54 15.00 -6.37 -21.74
C GLN A 54 13.48 -6.36 -21.94
N ARG A 55 13.02 -6.69 -23.16
CA ARG A 55 11.58 -6.77 -23.47
C ARG A 55 10.84 -7.78 -22.60
N HIS A 56 11.48 -8.91 -22.26
CA HIS A 56 10.90 -9.84 -21.28
C HIS A 56 10.75 -9.17 -19.92
N CYS A 57 11.82 -8.54 -19.41
CA CYS A 57 11.82 -7.85 -18.12
C CYS A 57 10.77 -6.73 -18.09
N GLU A 58 10.58 -5.99 -19.18
CA GLU A 58 9.56 -4.95 -19.34
C GLU A 58 8.12 -5.49 -19.24
N ASN A 59 7.87 -6.79 -19.25
CA ASN A 59 6.52 -7.31 -18.94
C ASN A 59 6.22 -7.34 -17.44
N TYR A 60 7.25 -7.26 -16.59
CA TYR A 60 7.14 -7.44 -15.13
C TYR A 60 7.70 -6.26 -14.35
N LEU A 61 8.74 -5.61 -14.89
CA LEU A 61 9.46 -4.53 -14.24
C LEU A 61 9.04 -3.18 -14.84
N HIS A 62 9.18 -2.12 -14.03
CA HIS A 62 9.18 -0.75 -14.52
C HIS A 62 10.33 -0.58 -15.53
N ASP A 63 10.11 0.17 -16.60
CA ASP A 63 11.00 0.24 -17.76
C ASP A 63 12.44 0.66 -17.38
N TRP A 64 12.56 1.62 -16.45
CA TRP A 64 13.86 2.01 -15.90
C TRP A 64 14.58 0.83 -15.24
N LEU A 65 13.89 0.03 -14.42
CA LEU A 65 14.50 -1.11 -13.74
C LEU A 65 14.82 -2.25 -14.73
N ALA A 66 13.94 -2.49 -15.71
CA ALA A 66 14.17 -3.48 -16.76
C ALA A 66 15.46 -3.19 -17.55
N ALA A 67 15.65 -1.94 -17.97
CA ALA A 67 16.88 -1.50 -18.63
C ALA A 67 18.11 -1.69 -17.73
N ARG A 68 18.01 -1.33 -16.44
CA ARG A 68 19.12 -1.48 -15.48
C ARG A 68 19.52 -2.94 -15.26
N VAL A 69 18.56 -3.86 -15.20
CA VAL A 69 18.85 -5.30 -15.12
C VAL A 69 19.54 -5.76 -16.40
N ALA A 70 19.00 -5.44 -17.58
CA ALA A 70 19.59 -5.83 -18.86
C ALA A 70 21.02 -5.27 -19.03
N ASP A 71 21.23 -3.99 -18.71
CA ASP A 71 22.54 -3.32 -18.78
C ASP A 71 23.58 -4.03 -17.93
N LYS A 72 23.24 -4.36 -16.68
CA LYS A 72 24.19 -4.97 -15.72
C LYS A 72 24.54 -6.41 -16.05
N LEU A 73 23.65 -7.14 -16.71
CA LEU A 73 23.89 -8.51 -17.12
C LEU A 73 24.61 -8.60 -18.47
N SER A 74 24.55 -7.53 -19.26
CA SER A 74 25.09 -7.48 -20.62
C SER A 74 26.62 -7.43 -20.66
N ILE A 75 27.17 -8.00 -21.73
CA ILE A 75 28.57 -7.86 -22.12
C ILE A 75 28.64 -7.28 -23.54
N GLN A 76 29.67 -6.49 -23.79
CA GLN A 76 29.94 -5.99 -25.12
C GLN A 76 30.66 -7.05 -25.95
N TRP A 77 30.07 -7.43 -27.09
CA TRP A 77 30.66 -8.40 -28.01
C TRP A 77 31.43 -7.73 -29.16
N PRO A 78 32.46 -8.37 -29.77
CA PRO A 78 33.32 -7.78 -30.81
C PRO A 78 32.64 -7.22 -32.06
N LYS A 79 31.31 -7.29 -32.19
CA LYS A 79 30.51 -6.77 -33.31
C LYS A 79 29.46 -5.72 -32.92
N GLN A 80 29.64 -5.00 -31.80
CA GLN A 80 28.66 -4.04 -31.23
C GLN A 80 27.32 -4.64 -30.77
N GLU A 81 27.12 -5.94 -30.90
CA GLU A 81 25.98 -6.62 -30.27
C GLU A 81 26.20 -6.72 -28.75
N GLN A 82 25.19 -6.32 -27.98
CA GLN A 82 25.13 -6.58 -26.55
C GLN A 82 24.44 -7.92 -26.32
N LEU A 83 25.11 -8.78 -25.56
CA LEU A 83 24.63 -10.12 -25.26
C LEU A 83 24.58 -10.32 -23.75
N ILE A 84 23.65 -11.16 -23.29
CA ILE A 84 23.57 -11.55 -21.89
C ILE A 84 24.02 -13.02 -21.79
N PRO A 85 25.13 -13.33 -21.12
CA PRO A 85 25.55 -14.71 -20.90
C PRO A 85 24.61 -15.44 -19.93
N LEU A 86 24.36 -16.73 -20.17
CA LEU A 86 23.57 -17.58 -19.27
C LEU A 86 24.14 -17.59 -17.85
N THR A 87 25.46 -17.58 -17.70
CA THR A 87 26.12 -17.56 -16.38
C THR A 87 25.83 -16.27 -15.60
N ASN A 88 25.87 -15.11 -16.26
CA ASN A 88 25.52 -13.83 -15.64
C ASN A 88 24.05 -13.83 -15.19
N TYR A 89 23.15 -14.32 -16.05
CA TYR A 89 21.74 -14.45 -15.74
C TYR A 89 21.48 -15.37 -14.53
N LEU A 90 22.08 -16.57 -14.51
CA LEU A 90 21.88 -17.54 -13.42
C LEU A 90 22.47 -17.04 -12.10
N SER A 91 23.67 -16.44 -12.11
CA SER A 91 24.29 -15.85 -10.92
C SER A 91 23.42 -14.73 -10.36
N PHE A 92 22.97 -13.82 -11.23
CA PHE A 92 22.12 -12.70 -10.83
C PHE A 92 20.82 -13.18 -10.15
N VAL A 93 20.12 -14.14 -10.74
CA VAL A 93 18.87 -14.65 -10.17
C VAL A 93 19.11 -15.41 -8.85
N SER A 94 20.21 -16.17 -8.77
CA SER A 94 20.65 -16.84 -7.54
C SER A 94 20.81 -15.84 -6.40
N ASP A 95 21.60 -14.78 -6.62
CA ASP A 95 21.92 -13.76 -5.62
C ASP A 95 20.66 -12.95 -5.25
N LEU A 96 19.85 -12.56 -6.24
CA LEU A 96 18.66 -11.74 -6.06
C LEU A 96 17.58 -12.42 -5.20
N LEU A 97 17.30 -13.71 -5.44
CA LEU A 97 16.20 -14.41 -4.76
C LEU A 97 16.67 -15.22 -3.55
N LYS A 98 17.78 -15.95 -3.69
CA LYS A 98 18.24 -16.94 -2.71
C LYS A 98 19.59 -16.63 -2.09
N GLY A 99 20.24 -15.55 -2.52
CA GLY A 99 21.45 -15.06 -1.90
C GLY A 99 21.25 -14.67 -0.45
N THR A 100 22.38 -14.61 0.25
CA THR A 100 22.55 -13.93 1.53
C THR A 100 22.12 -12.47 1.42
N VAL A 101 21.95 -11.81 2.57
CA VAL A 101 21.56 -10.40 2.62
C VAL A 101 22.60 -9.53 1.91
N ASP A 102 23.89 -9.78 2.11
CA ASP A 102 24.98 -9.07 1.42
C ASP A 102 24.90 -9.24 -0.11
N GLU A 103 24.69 -10.47 -0.60
CA GLU A 103 24.51 -10.71 -2.04
C GLU A 103 23.32 -9.94 -2.62
N LYS A 104 22.17 -9.94 -1.92
CA LYS A 104 20.98 -9.17 -2.32
C LYS A 104 21.22 -7.66 -2.32
N VAL A 105 21.87 -7.16 -1.28
CA VAL A 105 22.23 -5.73 -1.16
C VAL A 105 23.21 -5.34 -2.25
N ASN A 106 24.16 -6.20 -2.61
CA ASN A 106 25.07 -5.97 -3.73
C ASN A 106 24.34 -5.93 -5.07
N VAL A 107 23.32 -6.78 -5.27
CA VAL A 107 22.45 -6.69 -6.44
C VAL A 107 21.69 -5.35 -6.48
N ILE A 108 21.04 -4.96 -5.38
CA ILE A 108 20.32 -3.68 -5.26
C ILE A 108 21.26 -2.51 -5.55
N TRP A 109 22.45 -2.50 -4.93
CA TRP A 109 23.48 -1.48 -5.13
C TRP A 109 23.85 -1.35 -6.61
N ASN A 110 24.13 -2.48 -7.25
CA ASN A 110 24.53 -2.50 -8.65
C ASN A 110 23.41 -2.00 -9.57
N LEU A 111 22.15 -2.29 -9.28
CA LEU A 111 21.00 -1.83 -10.04
C LEU A 111 20.66 -0.36 -9.78
N ALA A 112 20.84 0.13 -8.56
CA ALA A 112 20.51 1.50 -8.20
C ALA A 112 21.61 2.50 -8.60
N VAL A 113 22.88 2.18 -8.38
CA VAL A 113 24.02 3.09 -8.64
C VAL A 113 24.39 3.13 -10.13
N PRO A 114 24.28 4.29 -10.82
CA PRO A 114 24.64 4.43 -12.23
C PRO A 114 26.07 3.97 -12.50
N THR A 115 26.29 3.33 -13.65
CA THR A 115 27.63 2.88 -14.04
C THR A 115 28.49 4.09 -14.35
N THR A 116 29.47 4.38 -13.49
CA THR A 116 30.43 5.47 -13.66
C THR A 116 31.84 4.92 -13.92
N PRO A 117 32.74 5.68 -14.59
CA PRO A 117 34.12 5.25 -14.83
C PRO A 117 34.90 4.97 -13.53
N THR A 118 34.55 5.67 -12.46
CA THR A 118 35.06 5.44 -11.11
C THR A 118 34.04 4.66 -10.30
N ALA A 119 34.51 3.63 -9.58
CA ALA A 119 33.69 2.92 -8.61
C ALA A 119 33.34 3.89 -7.47
N ARG A 120 32.04 4.05 -7.20
CA ARG A 120 31.53 4.79 -6.05
C ARG A 120 31.25 3.81 -4.91
N ASP A 121 31.62 4.22 -3.70
CA ASP A 121 31.41 3.51 -2.44
C ASP A 121 30.20 4.03 -1.65
N TYR A 122 29.43 4.96 -2.24
CA TYR A 122 28.19 5.50 -1.72
C TYR A 122 27.05 5.42 -2.75
N ILE A 123 25.81 5.38 -2.25
CA ILE A 123 24.57 5.54 -3.02
C ILE A 123 23.81 6.77 -2.49
N THR A 124 23.18 7.56 -3.36
CA THR A 124 22.43 8.75 -2.92
C THR A 124 21.00 8.41 -2.50
N ALA A 125 20.37 9.31 -1.72
CA ALA A 125 18.96 9.19 -1.36
C ALA A 125 18.05 9.13 -2.60
N GLN A 126 18.30 9.98 -3.59
CA GLN A 126 17.54 9.99 -4.84
C GLN A 126 17.68 8.68 -5.63
N GLU A 127 18.89 8.11 -5.68
CA GLU A 127 19.15 6.82 -6.36
C GLU A 127 18.38 5.67 -5.67
N LEU A 128 18.37 5.64 -4.33
CA LEU A 128 17.61 4.64 -3.55
C LEU A 128 16.10 4.80 -3.68
N VAL A 129 15.60 6.04 -3.60
CA VAL A 129 14.17 6.34 -3.77
C VAL A 129 13.73 5.94 -5.18
N GLN A 130 14.49 6.30 -6.22
CA GLN A 130 14.19 5.89 -7.60
C GLN A 130 14.13 4.36 -7.74
N TYR A 131 15.11 3.65 -7.17
CA TYR A 131 15.11 2.18 -7.19
C TYR A 131 13.86 1.62 -6.50
N THR A 132 13.56 2.09 -5.29
CA THR A 132 12.43 1.59 -4.49
C THR A 132 11.09 1.89 -5.14
N ARG A 133 10.93 3.08 -5.73
CA ARG A 133 9.76 3.43 -6.56
C ARG A 133 9.58 2.46 -7.71
N SER A 134 10.65 2.20 -8.45
CA SER A 134 10.60 1.29 -9.60
C SER A 134 10.24 -0.14 -9.20
N ILE A 135 10.63 -0.59 -7.99
CA ILE A 135 10.20 -1.87 -7.42
C ILE A 135 8.70 -1.87 -7.08
N ILE A 136 8.18 -0.79 -6.47
CA ILE A 136 6.74 -0.66 -6.18
C ILE A 136 5.91 -0.67 -7.47
N GLU A 137 6.33 0.08 -8.49
CA GLU A 137 5.69 0.11 -9.81
C GLU A 137 5.75 -1.26 -10.50
N SER A 138 6.88 -1.95 -10.39
CA SER A 138 7.04 -3.34 -10.89
C SER A 138 6.08 -4.29 -10.18
N TYR A 139 5.90 -4.15 -8.86
CA TYR A 139 4.94 -4.96 -8.11
C TYR A 139 3.51 -4.75 -8.63
N LEU A 140 3.11 -3.49 -8.80
CA LEU A 140 1.79 -3.13 -9.34
C LEU A 140 1.58 -3.70 -10.74
N LYS A 141 2.60 -3.64 -11.60
CA LYS A 141 2.59 -4.26 -12.93
C LYS A 141 2.40 -5.78 -12.85
N CYS A 142 3.06 -6.44 -11.90
CA CYS A 142 2.90 -7.89 -11.69
C CYS A 142 1.49 -8.29 -11.21
N VAL A 143 0.78 -7.42 -10.48
CA VAL A 143 -0.59 -7.70 -9.99
C VAL A 143 -1.69 -7.11 -10.85
N GLU A 144 -1.39 -6.35 -11.90
CA GLU A 144 -2.37 -5.59 -12.69
C GLU A 144 -3.53 -6.47 -13.22
N GLN A 145 -3.21 -7.70 -13.63
CA GLN A 145 -4.19 -8.65 -14.15
C GLN A 145 -4.87 -9.51 -13.08
N SER A 146 -4.47 -9.36 -11.81
CA SER A 146 -5.04 -10.13 -10.69
C SER A 146 -6.49 -9.71 -10.41
N PRO A 147 -7.36 -10.65 -9.95
CA PRO A 147 -8.72 -10.31 -9.53
C PRO A 147 -8.77 -9.24 -8.43
N THR A 148 -7.80 -9.27 -7.51
CA THR A 148 -7.68 -8.28 -6.42
C THR A 148 -7.43 -6.88 -6.97
N TYR A 149 -6.46 -6.70 -7.86
CA TYR A 149 -6.19 -5.40 -8.48
C TYR A 149 -7.39 -4.90 -9.30
N ARG A 150 -7.90 -5.76 -10.17
CA ARG A 150 -9.03 -5.42 -11.05
C ARG A 150 -10.28 -5.04 -10.27
N SER A 151 -10.52 -5.63 -9.09
CA SER A 151 -11.68 -5.26 -8.27
C SER A 151 -11.68 -3.78 -7.82
N TRP A 152 -10.52 -3.14 -7.69
CA TRP A 152 -10.41 -1.70 -7.40
C TRP A 152 -10.64 -0.84 -8.65
N ILE A 153 -10.08 -1.25 -9.78
CA ILE A 153 -10.28 -0.59 -11.08
C ILE A 153 -11.74 -0.66 -11.51
N ASP A 154 -12.34 -1.85 -11.42
CA ASP A 154 -13.76 -2.07 -11.69
C ASP A 154 -14.62 -1.26 -10.70
N ALA A 155 -14.07 -0.91 -9.53
CA ALA A 155 -14.65 0.00 -8.55
C ALA A 155 -14.40 1.48 -8.74
N GLU A 156 -13.85 1.85 -9.89
CA GLU A 156 -13.53 3.23 -10.24
C GLU A 156 -12.52 3.89 -9.27
N ILE A 157 -11.71 3.06 -8.60
CA ILE A 157 -10.67 3.48 -7.66
C ILE A 157 -9.29 3.20 -8.24
N GLY A 158 -8.37 4.14 -7.99
CA GLY A 158 -6.96 3.94 -8.34
C GLY A 158 -6.66 4.09 -9.82
N HIS A 159 -7.55 4.70 -10.60
CA HIS A 159 -7.38 4.93 -12.04
C HIS A 159 -6.14 5.75 -12.42
N ASN A 160 -5.58 6.53 -11.48
CA ASN A 160 -4.33 7.24 -11.68
C ASN A 160 -3.44 7.01 -10.47
N LEU A 161 -2.42 6.16 -10.63
CA LEU A 161 -1.29 6.13 -9.71
C LEU A 161 -0.70 7.54 -9.65
N THR A 162 -0.87 8.23 -8.53
CA THR A 162 -0.23 9.54 -8.36
C THR A 162 1.26 9.29 -8.14
N PRO A 163 2.17 9.86 -8.94
CA PRO A 163 3.61 9.70 -8.72
C PRO A 163 4.04 10.06 -7.29
N ASP A 164 3.31 10.99 -6.66
CA ASP A 164 3.57 11.45 -5.30
C ASP A 164 3.37 10.32 -4.28
N SER A 165 2.29 9.54 -4.35
CA SER A 165 2.02 8.46 -3.37
C SER A 165 2.97 7.27 -3.48
N ILE A 166 3.45 6.94 -4.70
CA ILE A 166 4.51 5.95 -4.90
C ILE A 166 5.82 6.45 -4.27
N THR A 167 6.10 7.75 -4.40
CA THR A 167 7.25 8.38 -3.75
C THR A 167 7.13 8.29 -2.23
N ASP A 168 5.97 8.65 -1.69
CA ASP A 168 5.70 8.63 -0.25
C ASP A 168 5.85 7.21 0.32
N LEU A 169 5.36 6.20 -0.40
CA LEU A 169 5.55 4.80 -0.01
C LEU A 169 7.02 4.37 -0.09
N ALA A 170 7.75 4.78 -1.14
CA ALA A 170 9.18 4.48 -1.26
C ALA A 170 10.00 5.14 -0.14
N GLU A 171 9.71 6.40 0.20
CA GLU A 171 10.33 7.10 1.32
C GLU A 171 10.01 6.43 2.66
N PHE A 172 8.76 5.98 2.85
CA PHE A 172 8.38 5.24 4.06
C PHE A 172 9.13 3.92 4.20
N VAL A 173 9.26 3.15 3.10
CA VAL A 173 10.02 1.89 3.07
C VAL A 173 11.50 2.12 3.42
N LEU A 174 12.04 3.29 3.10
CA LEU A 174 13.42 3.70 3.32
C LEU A 174 13.61 4.62 4.55
N ALA A 175 12.58 4.80 5.39
CA ALA A 175 12.58 5.86 6.40
C ALA A 175 13.78 5.81 7.36
N ASP A 176 14.16 4.60 7.80
CA ASP A 176 15.33 4.37 8.66
C ASP A 176 16.65 4.89 8.07
N LEU A 177 16.78 4.86 6.73
CA LEU A 177 17.94 5.43 6.03
C LEU A 177 17.80 6.93 5.88
N LEU A 178 16.67 7.38 5.34
CA LEU A 178 16.48 8.78 4.94
C LEU A 178 16.45 9.73 6.14
N TYR A 179 16.04 9.23 7.31
CA TYR A 179 15.80 10.01 8.52
C TYR A 179 16.45 9.37 9.76
N PRO A 180 17.78 9.17 9.78
CA PRO A 180 18.44 8.41 10.84
C PRO A 180 18.32 9.14 12.18
N GLY A 181 17.81 8.44 13.19
CA GLY A 181 17.62 8.97 14.54
C GLY A 181 16.43 9.92 14.70
N ILE A 182 15.63 10.13 13.65
CA ILE A 182 14.40 10.92 13.70
C ILE A 182 13.22 9.95 13.88
N SER A 183 12.33 10.26 14.83
CA SER A 183 11.17 9.39 15.05
C SER A 183 10.09 9.57 13.96
N ASN A 184 9.29 8.54 13.69
CA ASN A 184 8.23 8.59 12.67
C ASN A 184 7.29 9.81 12.81
N LYS A 185 7.00 10.24 14.04
CA LYS A 185 6.15 11.42 14.31
C LYS A 185 6.79 12.76 13.93
N GLU A 186 8.12 12.81 13.82
CA GLU A 186 8.87 14.00 13.42
C GLU A 186 9.11 14.05 11.91
N ILE A 187 9.16 12.89 11.23
CA ILE A 187 9.40 12.78 9.78
C ILE A 187 8.36 13.54 8.96
N ILE A 188 7.10 13.53 9.40
CA ILE A 188 5.97 14.18 8.69
C ILE A 188 6.18 15.69 8.49
N ASN A 189 6.99 16.33 9.33
CA ASN A 189 7.28 17.77 9.27
C ASN A 189 8.65 18.08 8.63
N GLN A 190 9.41 17.07 8.20
CA GLN A 190 10.73 17.28 7.58
C GLN A 190 10.60 17.75 6.13
N SER A 191 11.32 18.81 5.77
CA SER A 191 11.50 19.24 4.38
C SER A 191 12.73 18.56 3.77
N GLY A 192 12.53 17.58 2.89
CA GLY A 192 13.62 16.81 2.26
C GLY A 192 14.20 15.71 3.16
N PHE A 193 15.28 15.08 2.70
CA PHE A 193 15.98 13.98 3.40
C PHE A 193 16.94 14.50 4.47
N ALA A 194 17.05 13.82 5.61
CA ALA A 194 18.00 14.18 6.65
C ALA A 194 19.43 13.68 6.36
N LYS A 195 19.56 12.60 5.57
CA LYS A 195 20.82 12.06 5.06
C LYS A 195 20.71 11.82 3.55
N ASP A 196 21.72 12.20 2.79
CA ASP A 196 21.67 12.19 1.32
C ASP A 196 22.59 11.15 0.65
N SER A 197 23.49 10.50 1.41
CA SER A 197 24.37 9.44 0.90
C SER A 197 24.59 8.31 1.90
N PHE A 198 24.71 7.08 1.41
CA PHE A 198 24.69 5.85 2.21
C PHE A 198 25.76 4.85 1.79
N SER A 199 26.27 4.11 2.76
CA SER A 199 27.16 2.96 2.54
C SER A 199 26.37 1.68 2.24
N ARG A 200 27.06 0.60 1.87
CA ARG A 200 26.44 -0.74 1.75
C ARG A 200 25.89 -1.24 3.08
N ASP A 201 26.63 -1.05 4.17
CA ASP A 201 26.21 -1.43 5.53
C ASP A 201 24.93 -0.71 5.97
N ASP A 202 24.77 0.56 5.57
CA ASP A 202 23.53 1.29 5.80
C ASP A 202 22.37 0.59 5.08
N LEU A 203 22.52 0.30 3.77
CA LEU A 203 21.50 -0.36 2.96
C LEU A 203 21.18 -1.77 3.47
N GLU A 204 22.17 -2.51 3.95
CA GLU A 204 21.98 -3.84 4.54
C GLU A 204 21.07 -3.78 5.77
N LYS A 205 21.34 -2.86 6.69
CA LYS A 205 20.50 -2.64 7.88
C LYS A 205 19.07 -2.27 7.51
N CYS A 206 18.91 -1.39 6.52
CA CYS A 206 17.59 -1.00 6.03
C CYS A 206 16.83 -2.18 5.43
N PHE A 207 17.49 -2.97 4.59
CA PHE A 207 16.88 -4.13 3.96
C PHE A 207 16.44 -5.15 5.01
N LEU A 208 17.27 -5.41 6.03
CA LEU A 208 16.95 -6.29 7.15
C LEU A 208 15.75 -5.82 7.99
N ASN A 209 15.67 -4.52 8.26
CA ASN A 209 14.63 -3.96 9.13
C ASN A 209 13.29 -3.77 8.42
N SER A 210 13.29 -3.61 7.08
CA SER A 210 12.09 -3.32 6.30
C SER A 210 11.52 -4.59 5.67
N ALA A 211 10.60 -5.25 6.37
CA ALA A 211 9.90 -6.43 5.85
C ALA A 211 9.16 -6.15 4.53
N LEU A 212 8.55 -4.96 4.40
CA LEU A 212 7.88 -4.55 3.17
C LEU A 212 8.86 -4.42 2.00
N PHE A 213 10.07 -3.89 2.24
CA PHE A 213 11.10 -3.81 1.20
C PHE A 213 11.49 -5.20 0.68
N GLN A 214 11.75 -6.13 1.60
CA GLN A 214 12.11 -7.51 1.27
C GLN A 214 10.98 -8.21 0.49
N GLN A 215 9.74 -8.08 0.96
CA GLN A 215 8.58 -8.72 0.35
C GLN A 215 8.29 -8.21 -1.06
N LEU A 216 8.37 -6.89 -1.28
CA LEU A 216 8.21 -6.29 -2.61
C LEU A 216 9.30 -6.80 -3.56
N HIS A 217 10.55 -6.76 -3.12
CA HIS A 217 11.69 -7.20 -3.91
C HIS A 217 11.58 -8.69 -4.31
N SER A 218 11.29 -9.57 -3.34
CA SER A 218 11.12 -11.01 -3.59
C SER A 218 9.94 -11.29 -4.52
N SER A 219 8.81 -10.59 -4.36
CA SER A 219 7.63 -10.78 -5.21
C SER A 219 7.92 -10.42 -6.67
N VAL A 220 8.52 -9.25 -6.90
CA VAL A 220 8.87 -8.76 -8.23
C VAL A 220 9.89 -9.67 -8.91
N ALA A 221 10.92 -10.08 -8.18
CA ALA A 221 11.95 -10.99 -8.69
C ALA A 221 11.35 -12.36 -9.06
N ALA A 222 10.52 -12.94 -8.18
CA ALA A 222 9.87 -14.23 -8.41
C ALA A 222 8.97 -14.20 -9.65
N SER A 223 8.17 -13.13 -9.83
CA SER A 223 7.33 -12.93 -11.01
C SER A 223 8.15 -12.79 -12.29
N CYS A 224 9.19 -11.95 -12.29
CA CYS A 224 10.03 -11.71 -13.47
C CYS A 224 10.76 -12.97 -13.96
N PHE A 225 11.23 -13.81 -13.03
CA PHE A 225 12.01 -15.02 -13.36
C PHE A 225 11.21 -16.33 -13.28
N ARG A 226 9.88 -16.24 -13.04
CA ARG A 226 8.94 -17.37 -12.99
C ARG A 226 9.36 -18.48 -12.01
N LEU A 227 9.84 -18.07 -10.83
CA LEU A 227 10.27 -18.99 -9.78
C LEU A 227 9.28 -18.96 -8.62
N ASP A 228 8.69 -20.12 -8.33
CA ASP A 228 7.84 -20.43 -7.16
C ASP A 228 7.06 -19.22 -6.63
N VAL A 229 6.28 -18.60 -7.52
CA VAL A 229 5.64 -17.30 -7.27
C VAL A 229 4.74 -17.40 -6.02
N ASP A 230 4.01 -18.49 -5.85
CA ASP A 230 3.10 -18.67 -4.71
C ASP A 230 3.81 -18.61 -3.34
N SER A 231 5.07 -19.04 -3.26
CA SER A 231 5.84 -19.01 -2.01
C SER A 231 6.45 -17.64 -1.69
N TYR A 232 6.87 -16.89 -2.71
CA TYR A 232 7.54 -15.60 -2.53
C TYR A 232 6.61 -14.39 -2.60
N PHE A 233 5.44 -14.54 -3.22
CA PHE A 233 4.62 -13.41 -3.58
C PHE A 233 3.75 -12.92 -2.43
N VAL A 234 3.98 -11.68 -1.99
CA VAL A 234 3.13 -11.04 -0.98
C VAL A 234 1.86 -10.50 -1.62
N ARG A 235 0.71 -10.73 -0.98
CA ARG A 235 -0.56 -10.11 -1.36
C ARG A 235 -0.76 -8.83 -0.56
N LEU A 236 -0.44 -7.69 -1.16
CA LEU A 236 -0.57 -6.37 -0.54
C LEU A 236 -1.89 -5.69 -0.88
N LEU A 237 -2.58 -6.11 -1.94
CA LEU A 237 -3.88 -5.59 -2.32
C LEU A 237 -5.02 -6.52 -1.84
N PRO A 238 -6.01 -6.02 -1.09
CA PRO A 238 -7.24 -6.75 -0.81
C PRO A 238 -8.14 -6.78 -2.05
N SER A 239 -9.17 -7.61 -2.04
CA SER A 239 -10.30 -7.44 -2.96
C SER A 239 -11.20 -6.29 -2.50
N CYS A 240 -11.62 -5.42 -3.40
CA CYS A 240 -12.62 -4.39 -3.15
C CYS A 240 -14.02 -4.95 -3.37
N ILE A 241 -14.86 -4.86 -2.34
CA ILE A 241 -16.30 -5.11 -2.41
C ILE A 241 -17.00 -3.75 -2.47
N LYS A 242 -17.66 -3.50 -3.59
CA LYS A 242 -18.55 -2.34 -3.73
C LYS A 242 -19.74 -2.46 -2.78
N ALA A 243 -20.09 -1.35 -2.15
CA ALA A 243 -21.47 -1.18 -1.70
C ALA A 243 -22.37 -1.07 -2.94
N HIS A 244 -23.48 -1.80 -2.94
CA HIS A 244 -24.56 -1.56 -3.90
C HIS A 244 -25.13 -0.16 -3.61
N PRO A 245 -24.83 0.82 -4.48
CA PRO A 245 -25.85 1.26 -5.42
C PRO A 245 -25.33 1.37 -6.85
N ALA A 246 -26.26 1.58 -7.78
CA ALA A 246 -26.04 1.46 -9.23
C ALA A 246 -25.12 2.53 -9.85
N PHE A 247 -24.71 3.59 -9.13
CA PHE A 247 -23.77 4.60 -9.60
C PHE A 247 -23.13 5.30 -8.38
N LEU A 248 -21.81 5.17 -8.21
CA LEU A 248 -21.02 6.04 -7.34
C LEU A 248 -20.46 7.19 -8.18
N PRO A 249 -20.30 8.40 -7.63
CA PRO A 249 -19.71 9.50 -8.39
C PRO A 249 -18.23 9.25 -8.67
N GLU A 250 -17.72 9.80 -9.78
CA GLU A 250 -16.28 9.80 -10.05
C GLU A 250 -15.51 10.42 -8.85
N ASN A 251 -14.37 9.84 -8.50
CA ASN A 251 -13.50 10.29 -7.39
C ASN A 251 -14.17 10.23 -5.99
N TYR A 252 -15.10 9.28 -5.77
CA TYR A 252 -15.68 9.08 -4.44
C TYR A 252 -14.68 8.60 -3.37
N SER A 253 -13.50 8.16 -3.80
CA SER A 253 -12.38 7.73 -2.97
C SER A 253 -11.12 8.51 -3.32
N ILE A 254 -10.29 8.77 -2.31
CA ILE A 254 -8.97 9.39 -2.49
C ILE A 254 -7.84 8.36 -2.43
N LEU A 255 -8.18 7.07 -2.38
CA LEU A 255 -7.23 5.98 -2.40
C LEU A 255 -6.71 5.70 -3.80
N ASP A 256 -5.43 5.34 -3.83
CA ASP A 256 -4.81 4.64 -4.95
C ASP A 256 -4.18 3.33 -4.44
N HIS A 257 -3.66 2.53 -5.36
CA HIS A 257 -3.06 1.24 -5.02
C HIS A 257 -1.89 1.34 -4.03
N SER A 258 -1.08 2.39 -4.07
CA SER A 258 0.05 2.54 -3.13
C SER A 258 -0.42 2.85 -1.70
N ARG A 259 -1.45 3.68 -1.54
CA ARG A 259 -2.10 3.96 -0.25
C ARG A 259 -2.79 2.71 0.30
N ILE A 260 -3.45 1.94 -0.57
CA ILE A 260 -4.08 0.66 -0.20
C ILE A 260 -3.01 -0.35 0.25
N MET A 261 -1.93 -0.51 -0.52
CA MET A 261 -0.80 -1.39 -0.15
C MET A 261 -0.23 -1.03 1.22
N PHE A 262 0.03 0.26 1.44
CA PHE A 262 0.52 0.76 2.72
C PHE A 262 -0.41 0.39 3.87
N LEU A 263 -1.69 0.75 3.76
CA LEU A 263 -2.67 0.50 4.82
C LEU A 263 -2.84 -1.00 5.07
N ASN A 264 -3.00 -1.79 4.02
CA ASN A 264 -3.24 -3.23 4.11
C ASN A 264 -2.03 -3.99 4.69
N ALA A 265 -0.81 -3.53 4.42
CA ALA A 265 0.41 -4.10 5.02
C ALA A 265 0.47 -3.95 6.55
N HIS A 266 -0.21 -2.92 7.11
CA HIS A 266 -0.24 -2.64 8.55
C HIS A 266 -1.43 -3.28 9.27
N LEU A 267 -2.43 -3.82 8.56
CA LEU A 267 -3.56 -4.51 9.18
C LEU A 267 -3.14 -5.87 9.78
N PRO A 268 -3.88 -6.41 10.77
CA PRO A 268 -3.81 -7.83 11.13
C PRO A 268 -4.03 -8.73 9.91
N THR A 269 -3.27 -9.84 9.81
CA THR A 269 -3.23 -10.72 8.63
C THR A 269 -4.62 -11.20 8.19
N GLU A 270 -5.49 -11.52 9.14
CA GLU A 270 -6.87 -11.98 8.95
C GLU A 270 -7.80 -10.94 8.31
N LEU A 271 -7.44 -9.65 8.34
CA LEU A 271 -8.21 -8.55 7.77
C LEU A 271 -7.72 -8.11 6.39
N ARG A 272 -6.60 -8.66 5.90
CA ARG A 272 -5.92 -8.18 4.68
C ARG A 272 -6.54 -8.61 3.35
N THR A 273 -7.60 -9.40 3.40
CA THR A 273 -8.13 -10.10 2.23
C THR A 273 -9.17 -9.31 1.46
N THR A 274 -9.96 -8.49 2.14
CA THR A 274 -11.15 -7.88 1.55
C THR A 274 -11.50 -6.57 2.24
N TRP A 275 -11.81 -5.55 1.45
CA TRP A 275 -12.27 -4.25 1.92
C TRP A 275 -13.67 -3.99 1.35
N ARG A 276 -14.52 -3.35 2.14
CA ARG A 276 -15.90 -3.00 1.79
C ARG A 276 -16.05 -1.49 1.86
N PHE A 277 -16.48 -0.87 0.78
CA PHE A 277 -16.82 0.55 0.84
C PHE A 277 -18.04 0.76 1.74
N LEU A 278 -17.96 1.68 2.71
CA LEU A 278 -19.08 1.97 3.63
C LEU A 278 -19.61 3.38 3.42
N PHE A 279 -18.72 4.38 3.38
CA PHE A 279 -19.11 5.77 3.32
C PHE A 279 -18.07 6.62 2.63
N SER A 280 -18.52 7.67 1.96
CA SER A 280 -17.69 8.85 1.67
C SER A 280 -18.55 10.09 1.55
N THR A 281 -17.98 11.26 1.85
CA THR A 281 -18.70 12.54 1.69
C THR A 281 -19.09 12.80 0.25
N ALA A 282 -18.26 12.38 -0.71
CA ALA A 282 -18.54 12.51 -2.13
C ALA A 282 -19.76 11.67 -2.56
N ALA A 283 -19.92 10.45 -2.05
CA ALA A 283 -21.03 9.56 -2.42
C ALA A 283 -22.30 9.79 -1.60
N HIS A 284 -22.19 10.21 -0.33
CA HIS A 284 -23.31 10.21 0.62
C HIS A 284 -23.65 11.59 1.20
N GLY A 285 -22.85 12.61 0.87
CA GLY A 285 -22.96 13.96 1.40
C GLY A 285 -22.38 14.11 2.82
N GLU A 286 -22.47 15.33 3.33
CA GLU A 286 -21.86 15.76 4.59
C GLU A 286 -22.87 15.69 5.75
N SER A 287 -23.20 14.47 6.18
CA SER A 287 -24.10 14.25 7.29
C SER A 287 -23.56 13.20 8.25
N PHE A 288 -23.33 13.60 9.50
CA PHE A 288 -22.85 12.71 10.55
C PHE A 288 -23.85 11.56 10.79
N ALA A 289 -25.15 11.86 10.84
CA ALA A 289 -26.19 10.85 11.00
C ALA A 289 -26.17 9.80 9.87
N LYS A 290 -26.00 10.24 8.60
CA LYS A 290 -25.85 9.31 7.47
C LYS A 290 -24.58 8.47 7.59
N MET A 291 -23.45 9.09 7.93
CA MET A 291 -22.18 8.38 8.15
C MET A 291 -22.32 7.30 9.22
N VAL A 292 -22.91 7.64 10.36
CA VAL A 292 -23.16 6.71 11.47
C VAL A 292 -24.00 5.52 11.02
N GLY A 293 -25.10 5.76 10.29
CA GLY A 293 -25.95 4.68 9.78
C GLY A 293 -25.24 3.74 8.79
N GLN A 294 -24.19 4.20 8.12
CA GLN A 294 -23.40 3.35 7.20
C GLN A 294 -22.32 2.52 7.91
N ILE A 295 -21.86 2.92 9.10
CA ILE A 295 -20.72 2.28 9.78
C ILE A 295 -21.11 1.45 11.01
N GLU A 296 -22.34 1.63 11.52
CA GLU A 296 -22.84 0.90 12.67
C GLU A 296 -22.83 -0.62 12.43
N GLY A 297 -22.14 -1.37 13.31
CA GLY A 297 -22.04 -2.82 13.20
C GLY A 297 -21.21 -3.32 12.00
N LYS A 298 -20.49 -2.44 11.28
CA LYS A 298 -19.73 -2.78 10.07
C LYS A 298 -18.22 -2.91 10.25
N GLY A 299 -17.72 -2.82 11.49
CA GLY A 299 -16.30 -2.89 11.81
C GLY A 299 -15.67 -4.25 11.55
N PRO A 300 -14.34 -4.40 11.68
CA PRO A 300 -13.33 -3.35 11.86
C PRO A 300 -13.33 -2.34 10.70
N THR A 301 -12.95 -1.07 10.94
CA THR A 301 -13.00 -0.01 9.93
C THR A 301 -11.69 0.77 9.77
N ILE A 302 -11.41 1.23 8.56
CA ILE A 302 -10.44 2.28 8.26
C ILE A 302 -11.21 3.57 7.96
N ILE A 303 -10.89 4.64 8.68
CA ILE A 303 -11.40 5.99 8.42
C ILE A 303 -10.28 6.82 7.83
N ILE A 304 -10.53 7.47 6.70
CA ILE A 304 -9.58 8.33 6.00
C ILE A 304 -10.20 9.73 5.90
N ILE A 305 -9.41 10.74 6.25
CA ILE A 305 -9.80 12.14 6.30
C ILE A 305 -8.80 12.93 5.47
N LYS A 306 -9.30 13.80 4.60
CA LYS A 306 -8.55 14.90 4.01
C LYS A 306 -9.08 16.19 4.62
N ASP A 307 -8.21 17.01 5.19
CA ASP A 307 -8.58 18.34 5.68
C ASP A 307 -8.43 19.42 4.59
N GLN A 308 -8.95 20.62 4.86
CA GLN A 308 -8.80 21.78 3.97
C GLN A 308 -7.33 22.24 3.84
N GLY A 309 -6.46 21.88 4.79
CA GLY A 309 -5.02 22.10 4.72
C GLY A 309 -4.28 21.11 3.79
N GLY A 310 -4.99 20.14 3.21
CA GLY A 310 -4.46 19.16 2.26
C GLY A 310 -3.76 17.96 2.90
N ARG A 311 -3.75 17.82 4.24
CA ARG A 311 -3.22 16.61 4.89
C ARG A 311 -4.22 15.47 4.71
N VAL A 312 -3.67 14.27 4.46
CA VAL A 312 -4.46 13.03 4.39
C VAL A 312 -4.02 12.13 5.53
N PHE A 313 -4.94 11.79 6.42
CA PHE A 313 -4.66 11.05 7.64
C PHE A 313 -5.87 10.22 8.05
N GLY A 314 -5.71 9.35 9.04
CA GLY A 314 -6.80 8.48 9.43
C GLY A 314 -6.45 7.50 10.54
N ALA A 315 -7.33 6.52 10.69
CA ALA A 315 -7.21 5.51 11.72
C ALA A 315 -7.73 4.15 11.26
N PHE A 316 -7.08 3.10 11.73
CA PHE A 316 -7.65 1.76 11.77
C PHE A 316 -8.25 1.49 13.15
N SER A 317 -9.52 1.14 13.16
CA SER A 317 -10.33 0.85 14.35
C SER A 317 -10.73 -0.63 14.35
N THR A 318 -10.37 -1.35 15.41
CA THR A 318 -10.50 -2.82 15.47
C THR A 318 -11.92 -3.29 15.69
N ASP A 319 -12.75 -2.47 16.34
CA ASP A 319 -14.08 -2.87 16.75
C ASP A 319 -15.13 -2.09 15.94
N SER A 320 -16.34 -2.66 15.84
CA SER A 320 -17.50 -1.90 15.40
C SER A 320 -17.75 -0.72 16.33
N TRP A 321 -18.16 0.42 15.76
CA TRP A 321 -18.49 1.63 16.51
C TRP A 321 -19.68 1.38 17.42
N ALA A 322 -19.45 1.48 18.74
CA ALA A 322 -20.45 1.26 19.77
C ALA A 322 -20.86 2.59 20.39
N PHE A 323 -22.16 2.85 20.50
CA PHE A 323 -22.67 4.06 21.13
C PHE A 323 -22.42 4.06 22.63
N GLY A 324 -21.93 5.18 23.13
CA GLY A 324 -21.85 5.51 24.54
C GLY A 324 -20.51 6.12 24.93
N PRO A 325 -20.39 6.68 26.15
CA PRO A 325 -19.21 7.41 26.56
C PRO A 325 -18.01 6.52 26.91
N LYS A 326 -18.11 5.20 26.73
CA LYS A 326 -17.06 4.24 27.07
C LYS A 326 -16.17 3.98 25.86
N PHE A 327 -14.87 3.91 26.10
CA PHE A 327 -13.93 3.50 25.07
C PHE A 327 -14.05 2.01 24.76
N CYS A 328 -13.94 1.65 23.47
CA CYS A 328 -13.81 0.28 22.97
C CYS A 328 -12.56 0.15 22.06
N GLY A 329 -12.38 -0.99 21.39
CA GLY A 329 -11.20 -1.28 20.58
C GLY A 329 -10.10 -2.02 21.34
N ASN A 330 -9.03 -2.38 20.62
CA ASN A 330 -7.84 -3.01 21.19
C ASN A 330 -6.53 -2.43 20.63
N ASN A 331 -5.40 -2.96 21.10
CA ASN A 331 -4.06 -2.44 20.80
C ASN A 331 -3.58 -2.69 19.35
N ASN A 332 -4.33 -3.43 18.53
CA ASN A 332 -4.05 -3.54 17.09
C ASN A 332 -4.52 -2.30 16.30
N SER A 333 -5.27 -1.37 16.93
CA SER A 333 -5.58 -0.07 16.34
C SER A 333 -4.33 0.78 16.15
N PHE A 334 -4.35 1.62 15.11
CA PHE A 334 -3.27 2.56 14.82
C PHE A 334 -3.81 3.81 14.10
N LEU A 335 -3.07 4.90 14.21
CA LEU A 335 -3.28 6.11 13.39
C LEU A 335 -2.29 6.14 12.24
N PHE A 336 -2.62 6.85 11.17
CA PHE A 336 -1.72 6.95 10.02
C PHE A 336 -1.82 8.30 9.28
N HIS A 337 -0.78 8.61 8.52
CA HIS A 337 -0.74 9.64 7.48
C HIS A 337 -0.59 8.98 6.11
N LEU A 338 -1.27 9.52 5.08
CA LEU A 338 -1.16 9.15 3.66
C LEU A 338 -0.72 10.33 2.77
N GLY A 339 -0.33 11.45 3.40
CA GLY A 339 0.09 12.67 2.71
C GLY A 339 0.25 13.84 3.71
N PRO A 340 1.29 14.68 3.58
CA PRO A 340 2.29 14.72 2.49
C PRO A 340 3.41 13.67 2.59
N LYS A 341 3.45 12.88 3.66
CA LYS A 341 4.29 11.69 3.77
C LYS A 341 3.50 10.58 4.44
N PHE A 342 3.87 9.34 4.18
CA PHE A 342 3.26 8.20 4.86
C PHE A 342 3.82 8.07 6.28
N GLY A 343 2.96 7.68 7.21
CA GLY A 343 3.33 7.47 8.61
C GLY A 343 2.35 6.53 9.29
N SER A 344 2.85 5.68 10.19
CA SER A 344 2.04 4.74 10.97
C SER A 344 2.40 4.84 12.45
N TYR A 345 1.38 4.94 13.29
CA TYR A 345 1.49 5.16 14.73
C TYR A 345 0.69 4.08 15.47
N PRO A 346 1.32 2.93 15.79
CA PRO A 346 0.66 1.86 16.53
C PRO A 346 0.39 2.26 17.99
N SER A 347 -0.45 1.49 18.66
CA SER A 347 -0.70 1.66 20.09
C SER A 347 0.59 1.60 20.90
N THR A 348 0.75 2.51 21.86
CA THR A 348 1.87 2.55 22.82
C THR A 348 1.69 1.54 23.95
N GLY A 349 0.48 0.99 24.12
CA GLY A 349 0.10 0.20 25.29
C GLY A 349 -0.07 1.01 26.58
N TYR A 350 0.03 2.34 26.54
CA TYR A 350 -0.08 3.19 27.73
C TYR A 350 -1.50 3.22 28.32
N ASN A 351 -2.52 3.15 27.47
CA ASN A 351 -3.92 3.11 27.86
C ASN A 351 -4.75 2.33 26.82
N THR A 352 -6.04 2.18 27.08
CA THR A 352 -6.99 1.45 26.21
C THR A 352 -8.03 2.37 25.57
N ASN A 353 -7.69 3.65 25.37
CA ASN A 353 -8.63 4.67 24.87
C ASN A 353 -8.62 4.71 23.33
N PHE A 354 -8.96 3.60 22.67
CA PHE A 354 -8.79 3.47 21.22
C PHE A 354 -9.91 4.12 20.42
N GLN A 355 -11.16 3.77 20.71
CA GLN A 355 -12.35 4.25 20.00
C GLN A 355 -13.35 4.83 21.00
N TYR A 356 -13.82 6.04 20.76
CA TYR A 356 -14.89 6.70 21.49
C TYR A 356 -15.96 7.12 20.49
N PHE A 357 -17.23 6.83 20.80
CA PHE A 357 -18.32 7.24 19.94
C PHE A 357 -19.59 7.50 20.74
N ASN A 358 -20.04 8.74 20.69
CA ASN A 358 -21.15 9.19 21.53
C ASN A 358 -22.01 10.20 20.78
N VAL A 359 -23.32 10.16 21.00
CA VAL A 359 -24.29 11.05 20.36
C VAL A 359 -25.37 11.45 21.36
N GLN A 360 -25.92 12.65 21.16
CA GLN A 360 -27.09 13.16 21.90
C GLN A 360 -26.97 13.15 23.45
N GLN A 361 -25.77 13.25 23.99
CA GLN A 361 -25.54 13.39 25.44
C GLN A 361 -25.35 14.87 25.83
N GLN A 362 -25.83 15.24 27.02
CA GLN A 362 -25.63 16.60 27.56
C GLN A 362 -24.28 16.77 28.27
N THR A 363 -23.75 15.69 28.86
CA THR A 363 -22.58 15.76 29.76
C THR A 363 -21.28 15.31 29.11
N PHE A 364 -21.35 14.58 28.00
CA PHE A 364 -20.20 14.02 27.32
C PHE A 364 -20.16 14.51 25.86
N PRO A 365 -18.96 14.69 25.27
CA PRO A 365 -18.82 15.16 23.89
C PRO A 365 -19.57 14.25 22.92
N ASN A 366 -20.24 14.86 21.94
CA ASN A 366 -20.96 14.15 20.88
C ASN A 366 -20.13 14.16 19.61
N GLY A 367 -19.75 12.98 19.12
CA GLY A 367 -18.83 12.81 18.01
C GLY A 367 -18.08 11.48 18.08
N MET A 368 -17.07 11.36 17.24
CA MET A 368 -16.16 10.20 17.17
C MET A 368 -14.75 10.62 17.57
N GLY A 369 -14.17 9.92 18.54
CA GLY A 369 -12.80 10.15 19.01
C GLY A 369 -11.94 8.90 18.84
N ILE A 370 -10.69 9.09 18.42
CA ILE A 370 -9.73 7.99 18.20
C ILE A 370 -8.40 8.31 18.88
N GLY A 371 -8.06 7.51 19.89
CA GLY A 371 -6.85 7.68 20.70
C GLY A 371 -6.87 8.90 21.60
N GLY A 372 -6.25 8.82 22.77
CA GLY A 372 -6.04 9.95 23.67
C GLY A 372 -6.97 9.91 24.87
N LYS A 373 -7.63 11.02 25.16
CA LYS A 373 -8.62 11.16 26.23
C LYS A 373 -9.70 12.15 25.79
N LEU A 374 -10.81 12.24 26.54
CA LEU A 374 -11.83 13.25 26.29
C LEU A 374 -11.21 14.65 26.16
N GLU A 375 -11.69 15.43 25.19
CA GLU A 375 -11.16 16.73 24.75
C GLU A 375 -9.76 16.73 24.09
N TYR A 376 -9.00 15.64 24.19
CA TYR A 376 -7.62 15.54 23.68
C TYR A 376 -7.44 14.25 22.90
N PHE A 377 -8.20 14.11 21.81
CA PHE A 377 -8.11 12.96 20.93
C PHE A 377 -6.99 13.12 19.89
N GLY A 378 -6.40 12.02 19.45
CA GLY A 378 -5.52 12.04 18.27
C GLY A 378 -6.30 12.49 17.02
N ILE A 379 -7.52 11.98 16.87
CA ILE A 379 -8.50 12.41 15.87
C ILE A 379 -9.87 12.54 16.56
N TRP A 380 -10.53 13.68 16.38
CA TRP A 380 -11.91 13.94 16.79
C TRP A 380 -12.72 14.41 15.58
N LEU A 381 -13.90 13.84 15.38
CA LEU A 381 -14.90 14.26 14.41
C LEU A 381 -16.16 14.69 15.16
N ASP A 382 -16.58 15.93 14.93
CA ASP A 382 -17.74 16.49 15.61
C ASP A 382 -19.07 15.92 15.07
N ALA A 383 -20.06 15.74 15.94
CA ALA A 383 -21.39 15.28 15.54
C ALA A 383 -22.15 16.27 14.64
N GLU A 384 -21.76 17.56 14.62
CA GLU A 384 -22.27 18.55 13.66
C GLU A 384 -21.74 18.35 12.23
N PHE A 385 -20.78 17.43 12.04
CA PHE A 385 -20.03 17.23 10.79
C PHE A 385 -19.21 18.46 10.38
N GLY A 386 -18.31 18.30 9.40
CA GLY A 386 -17.54 19.39 8.80
C GLY A 386 -16.35 19.88 9.62
N LYS A 387 -16.36 19.71 10.95
CA LYS A 387 -15.26 20.10 11.86
C LYS A 387 -14.66 18.90 12.59
N GLY A 388 -13.37 18.98 12.85
CA GLY A 388 -12.65 18.02 13.67
C GLY A 388 -11.57 18.67 14.53
N LYS A 389 -11.02 17.88 15.46
CA LYS A 389 -9.87 18.27 16.27
C LYS A 389 -8.78 17.21 16.21
N SER A 390 -7.52 17.63 16.30
CA SER A 390 -6.37 16.74 16.37
C SER A 390 -5.38 17.27 17.40
N SER A 391 -5.16 16.52 18.47
CA SER A 391 -4.25 16.96 19.53
C SER A 391 -2.80 17.02 19.05
N PRO A 392 -1.98 17.98 19.51
CA PRO A 392 -0.55 18.04 19.19
C PRO A 392 0.23 16.78 19.58
N SER A 393 -0.28 16.04 20.57
CA SER A 393 0.22 14.74 20.96
C SER A 393 -0.91 13.85 21.48
N CYS A 394 -0.77 12.54 21.29
CA CYS A 394 -1.73 11.54 21.76
C CYS A 394 -1.00 10.43 22.52
N THR A 395 -1.34 10.20 23.79
CA THR A 395 -0.64 9.19 24.61
C THR A 395 -0.91 7.75 24.16
N THR A 396 -2.07 7.50 23.52
CA THR A 396 -2.46 6.16 23.07
C THR A 396 -1.61 5.67 21.91
N TYR A 397 -1.18 6.56 21.01
CA TYR A 397 -0.44 6.20 19.79
C TYR A 397 0.95 6.87 19.68
N SER A 398 1.27 7.80 20.59
CA SER A 398 2.45 8.68 20.47
C SER A 398 2.56 9.36 19.09
N CYS A 399 1.42 9.63 18.45
CA CYS A 399 1.35 10.27 17.15
C CYS A 399 1.62 11.78 17.26
N PRO A 400 2.05 12.44 16.17
CA PRO A 400 2.04 13.90 16.09
C PRO A 400 0.61 14.40 15.91
N GLN A 401 0.44 15.72 15.76
CA GLN A 401 -0.81 16.28 15.24
C GLN A 401 -1.11 15.67 13.86
N MET A 402 -2.29 15.05 13.73
CA MET A 402 -2.68 14.35 12.51
C MET A 402 -3.11 15.33 11.42
N ALA A 403 -3.97 16.29 11.79
CA ALA A 403 -4.45 17.34 10.89
C ALA A 403 -3.43 18.49 10.74
N SER A 404 -3.71 19.41 9.81
CA SER A 404 -2.88 20.60 9.52
C SER A 404 -2.86 21.61 10.68
N SER A 405 -3.93 21.65 11.48
CA SER A 405 -4.08 22.46 12.70
C SER A 405 -4.81 21.66 13.80
N GLU A 406 -4.77 22.15 15.04
CA GLU A 406 -5.45 21.49 16.18
C GLU A 406 -6.96 21.42 15.98
N GLU A 407 -7.55 22.47 15.42
CA GLU A 407 -8.93 22.48 14.90
C GLU A 407 -8.85 22.52 13.39
N PHE A 408 -9.60 21.67 12.69
CA PHE A 408 -9.54 21.58 11.24
C PHE A 408 -10.93 21.43 10.62
N GLU A 409 -11.05 21.90 9.39
CA GLU A 409 -12.23 21.69 8.54
C GLU A 409 -12.00 20.47 7.64
N ILE A 410 -13.02 19.63 7.54
CA ILE A 410 -13.03 18.43 6.74
C ILE A 410 -13.26 18.82 5.27
N HIS A 411 -12.37 18.38 4.39
CA HIS A 411 -12.59 18.45 2.94
C HIS A 411 -13.21 17.14 2.42
N HIS A 412 -12.74 15.99 2.90
CA HIS A 412 -13.25 14.69 2.49
C HIS A 412 -13.12 13.68 3.62
N ILE A 413 -14.13 12.80 3.77
CA ILE A 413 -14.04 11.59 4.59
C ILE A 413 -14.45 10.41 3.74
N GLU A 414 -13.73 9.31 3.86
CA GLU A 414 -14.17 8.00 3.40
C GLU A 414 -13.90 6.93 4.47
N ILE A 415 -14.75 5.91 4.51
CA ILE A 415 -14.72 4.84 5.49
C ILE A 415 -14.88 3.49 4.80
N TRP A 416 -14.01 2.57 5.17
CA TRP A 416 -13.89 1.23 4.62
C TRP A 416 -14.01 0.21 5.74
N GLY A 417 -14.85 -0.81 5.57
CA GLY A 417 -14.84 -2.00 6.41
C GLY A 417 -13.76 -2.96 5.94
N VAL A 418 -13.03 -3.60 6.85
CA VAL A 418 -11.95 -4.54 6.47
C VAL A 418 -12.20 -5.95 7.01
N GLY A 419 -11.75 -6.95 6.25
CA GLY A 419 -12.00 -8.36 6.54
C GLY A 419 -13.43 -8.82 6.22
N PRO A 420 -13.85 -9.98 6.75
CA PRO A 420 -15.22 -10.49 6.61
C PRO A 420 -16.25 -9.56 7.25
N GLU A 421 -17.49 -9.56 6.76
CA GLU A 421 -18.55 -8.75 7.38
C GLU A 421 -18.94 -9.38 8.72
N PRO A 422 -19.02 -8.60 9.82
CA PRO A 422 -19.50 -9.13 11.08
C PRO A 422 -20.86 -9.78 10.89
N LYS A 423 -20.97 -11.03 11.35
CA LYS A 423 -22.27 -11.69 11.43
C LYS A 423 -23.04 -11.03 12.56
N VAL A 424 -24.11 -10.33 12.22
CA VAL A 424 -25.06 -9.82 13.22
C VAL A 424 -25.91 -11.01 13.64
N ASP A 425 -25.80 -11.45 14.90
CA ASP A 425 -26.72 -12.45 15.44
C ASP A 425 -28.15 -11.88 15.38
N GLU A 426 -29.07 -12.57 14.71
CA GLU A 426 -30.46 -12.11 14.55
C GLU A 426 -31.16 -11.90 15.90
N ASN A 427 -30.77 -12.67 16.92
CA ASN A 427 -31.23 -12.50 18.31
C ASN A 427 -30.68 -11.22 18.97
N GLU A 428 -29.47 -10.78 18.61
CA GLU A 428 -28.92 -9.50 19.08
C GLU A 428 -29.43 -8.32 18.28
N ARG A 429 -29.89 -8.52 17.04
CA ARG A 429 -30.53 -7.48 16.22
C ARG A 429 -31.79 -6.92 16.89
N GLY A 430 -32.53 -7.74 17.63
CA GLY A 430 -33.68 -7.32 18.45
C GLY A 430 -33.33 -6.62 19.77
N GLU A 431 -32.12 -6.83 20.31
CA GLU A 431 -31.68 -6.22 21.58
C GLU A 431 -30.66 -5.08 21.42
N ARG A 432 -29.97 -4.99 20.27
CA ARG A 432 -28.89 -4.03 19.99
C ARG A 432 -29.18 -3.04 18.87
N SER A 433 -30.22 -3.25 18.05
CA SER A 433 -30.65 -2.23 17.09
C SER A 433 -31.28 -1.06 17.85
N ILE A 434 -30.50 0.00 18.09
CA ILE A 434 -30.93 1.21 18.80
C ILE A 434 -31.97 2.00 17.98
N LEU A 435 -32.12 1.69 16.68
CA LEU A 435 -33.25 2.09 15.84
C LEU A 435 -34.63 1.87 16.50
N ASP A 436 -34.76 0.89 17.39
CA ASP A 436 -36.02 0.65 18.12
C ASP A 436 -35.99 1.13 19.59
N LYS A 437 -34.84 1.57 20.11
CA LYS A 437 -34.71 2.11 21.48
C LYS A 437 -34.86 3.62 21.56
N ASP A 438 -34.59 4.34 20.47
CA ASP A 438 -34.78 5.79 20.38
C ASP A 438 -35.77 6.15 19.26
N PRO A 439 -37.02 6.55 19.61
CA PRO A 439 -38.06 6.92 18.65
C PRO A 439 -37.66 8.07 17.72
N GLU A 440 -36.76 8.95 18.15
CA GLU A 440 -36.35 10.13 17.40
C GLU A 440 -35.28 9.81 16.35
N THR A 441 -34.33 8.92 16.66
CA THR A 441 -33.38 8.36 15.66
C THR A 441 -34.11 7.58 14.57
N LYS A 442 -35.16 6.83 14.91
CA LYS A 442 -36.05 6.18 13.94
C LYS A 442 -36.75 7.19 13.03
N ALA A 443 -37.27 8.27 13.61
CA ALA A 443 -37.91 9.35 12.86
C ALA A 443 -36.93 10.05 11.90
N LEU A 444 -35.65 10.18 12.29
CA LEU A 444 -34.62 10.80 11.46
C LEU A 444 -34.25 9.92 10.24
N LEU A 445 -34.15 8.60 10.43
CA LEU A 445 -33.98 7.64 9.32
C LEU A 445 -35.22 7.56 8.42
N GLU A 446 -36.43 7.61 8.97
CA GLU A 446 -37.66 7.70 8.16
C GLU A 446 -37.76 9.02 7.37
N LEU A 447 -37.23 10.12 7.91
CA LEU A 447 -37.15 11.41 7.20
C LEU A 447 -36.09 11.39 6.08
N VAL A 448 -34.96 10.71 6.30
CA VAL A 448 -33.91 10.51 5.28
C VAL A 448 -34.42 9.62 4.13
N ASP A 449 -35.13 8.54 4.44
CA ASP A 449 -35.70 7.62 3.44
C ASP A 449 -36.84 8.28 2.62
N ARG A 450 -37.65 9.14 3.27
CA ARG A 450 -38.70 9.92 2.58
C ARG A 450 -38.16 11.05 1.70
N GLY A 451 -37.01 11.65 2.05
CA GLY A 451 -36.34 12.65 1.22
C GLY A 451 -35.85 12.09 -0.12
N SER A 452 -35.54 10.79 -0.17
CA SER A 452 -35.16 10.09 -1.42
C SER A 452 -36.35 9.77 -2.34
N HIS A 453 -37.58 9.76 -1.81
CA HIS A 453 -38.79 9.51 -2.57
C HIS A 453 -39.45 10.77 -3.17
N SER A 454 -39.16 11.97 -2.63
CA SER A 454 -39.78 13.21 -3.12
C SER A 454 -39.26 13.70 -4.48
N GLU A 455 -38.06 13.29 -4.92
CA GLU A 455 -37.55 13.68 -6.24
C GLU A 455 -38.15 12.88 -7.42
N LYS A 456 -38.86 11.77 -7.16
CA LYS A 456 -39.52 10.97 -8.22
C LYS A 456 -41.01 11.23 -8.41
N MET A 457 -41.59 12.19 -7.70
CA MET A 457 -43.03 12.52 -7.79
C MET A 457 -43.28 13.95 -8.29
N GLY A 458 -42.51 14.39 -9.29
CA GLY A 458 -42.59 15.75 -9.86
C GLY A 458 -42.93 15.83 -11.35
N LEU A 459 -43.38 14.73 -11.99
CA LEU A 459 -43.83 14.74 -13.38
C LEU A 459 -45.19 14.03 -13.47
N ARG A 460 -46.27 14.79 -13.33
CA ARG A 460 -47.60 14.41 -13.79
C ARG A 460 -48.13 15.48 -14.73
N GLU A 461 -48.51 14.99 -15.90
CA GLU A 461 -49.05 15.65 -17.07
C GLU A 461 -50.16 16.66 -16.74
N GLU A 462 -50.01 17.89 -17.23
CA GLU A 462 -51.16 18.78 -17.44
C GLU A 462 -51.85 18.36 -18.75
N SER A 463 -52.97 17.67 -18.61
CA SER A 463 -54.02 17.64 -19.62
C SER A 463 -55.07 18.68 -19.22
N HIS A 464 -55.33 19.63 -20.11
CA HIS A 464 -56.51 20.49 -20.05
C HIS A 464 -57.29 20.28 -21.34
N CYS A 465 -58.48 19.70 -21.20
CA CYS A 465 -59.59 19.88 -22.12
C CYS A 465 -60.40 21.08 -21.63
N ASP A 466 -60.59 22.07 -22.50
CA ASP A 466 -61.91 22.49 -23.00
C ASP A 466 -61.74 23.20 -24.36
#